data_AF-A0A7I8CVW1-F1
#
_entry.id   AF-A0A7I8CVW1-F1
#
_cell.length_a   1.000
_cell.length_b   1.000
_cell.length_c   1.000
_cell.angle_alpha   90.00
_cell.angle_beta   90.00
_cell.angle_gamma   90.00
#
_symmetry.space_group_name_H-M   'P 1'
#
loop_
_entity.id
_entity.type
_entity.pdbx_description
1 polymer ?
#
loop_
_entity_poly.entity_id
_entity_poly.type
_entity_poly.pdbx_seq_one_letter_code
_entity_poly.pdbx_strand_id
1 'polypeptide(L)'
;MFGLYPAGSEWVRVFALDDQDERDIQKSLVDHAGFTPAILHQPFGKDRGAVLAQSGPMLVLRATTPGSNQVVVTAAVEMQHLLWSYHMGMATQWSPMEIRTLTGYVGWDELLTCARREFARACEKVEAAIAGNLHAPVAVAERVDPMVEPFPDDDDVAFYSRMAAMSESMEVSSCGL
;
A
#
# COMPACT_ATOMS: atom_id res chain seq x y z
N MET A 1 19.29 15.40 -9.88
CA MET A 1 19.97 14.17 -9.44
C MET A 1 19.46 13.83 -8.06
N PHE A 2 18.91 12.63 -7.86
CA PHE A 2 18.57 12.17 -6.52
C PHE A 2 19.86 11.90 -5.77
N GLY A 3 20.10 12.60 -4.67
CA GLY A 3 21.32 12.36 -3.89
C GLY A 3 21.20 11.16 -2.97
N LEU A 4 22.29 10.80 -2.29
CA LEU A 4 22.34 9.64 -1.38
C LEU A 4 21.27 9.75 -0.29
N TYR A 5 20.42 8.72 -0.19
CA TYR A 5 19.44 8.58 0.89
C TYR A 5 20.09 7.85 2.08
N PRO A 6 19.72 8.20 3.33
CA PRO A 6 20.40 7.69 4.52
C PRO A 6 20.45 6.16 4.60
N ALA A 7 19.39 5.45 4.22
CA ALA A 7 19.32 3.99 4.37
C ALA A 7 20.22 3.21 3.39
N GLY A 8 20.83 3.87 2.41
CA GLY A 8 21.68 3.20 1.42
C GLY A 8 20.99 2.98 0.07
N SER A 9 21.78 2.52 -0.91
CA SER A 9 21.33 2.37 -2.31
C SER A 9 20.32 1.25 -2.52
N GLU A 10 20.23 0.30 -1.60
CA GLU A 10 19.29 -0.82 -1.68
C GLU A 10 17.83 -0.40 -1.45
N TRP A 11 17.61 0.77 -0.86
CA TRP A 11 16.29 1.36 -0.60
C TRP A 11 15.90 2.43 -1.62
N VAL A 12 16.56 2.44 -2.77
CA VAL A 12 16.40 3.45 -3.80
C VAL A 12 16.32 2.77 -5.15
N ARG A 13 15.23 3.00 -5.89
CA ARG A 13 15.09 2.57 -7.28
C ARG A 13 14.76 3.76 -8.16
N VAL A 14 15.59 3.98 -9.17
CA VAL A 14 15.41 5.06 -10.16
C VAL A 14 14.76 4.46 -11.41
N PHE A 15 13.78 5.16 -11.96
CA PHE A 15 13.13 4.84 -13.23
C PHE A 15 13.21 6.05 -14.17
N ALA A 16 13.55 5.80 -15.43
CA ALA A 16 13.42 6.78 -16.49
C ALA A 16 11.96 6.84 -16.94
N LEU A 17 11.46 8.05 -17.22
CA LEU A 17 10.08 8.24 -17.70
C LEU A 17 9.98 8.36 -19.22
N ASP A 18 11.11 8.41 -19.94
CA ASP A 18 11.18 8.64 -21.38
C ASP A 18 10.26 9.79 -21.84
N ASP A 19 9.11 9.47 -22.46
CA ASP A 19 8.12 10.44 -22.97
C ASP A 19 6.84 10.55 -22.10
N GLN A 20 6.74 9.83 -20.99
CA GLN A 20 5.55 9.82 -20.12
C GLN A 20 5.45 11.08 -19.26
N ASP A 21 4.23 11.61 -19.12
CA ASP A 21 3.94 12.72 -18.19
C ASP A 21 3.84 12.20 -16.75
N GLU A 22 4.53 12.88 -15.84
CA GLU A 22 4.49 12.60 -14.39
C GLU A 22 3.06 12.57 -13.82
N ARG A 23 2.14 13.38 -14.37
CA ARG A 23 0.74 13.46 -13.91
C ARG A 23 -0.04 12.23 -14.31
N ASP A 24 0.23 11.68 -15.49
CA ASP A 24 -0.41 10.44 -15.95
C ASP A 24 0.06 9.25 -15.12
N ILE A 25 1.35 9.22 -14.76
CA ILE A 25 1.90 8.22 -13.84
C ILE A 25 1.29 8.36 -12.45
N GLN A 26 1.22 9.58 -11.90
CA GLN A 26 0.58 9.82 -10.60
C GLN A 26 -0.86 9.32 -10.61
N LYS A 27 -1.62 9.67 -11.66
CA LYS A 27 -3.01 9.25 -11.82
C LYS A 27 -3.12 7.73 -11.90
N SER A 28 -2.30 7.07 -12.73
CA SER A 28 -2.29 5.61 -12.83
C SER A 28 -1.98 4.93 -11.49
N LEU A 29 -1.03 5.46 -10.72
CA LEU A 29 -0.67 4.90 -9.41
C LEU A 29 -1.81 5.05 -8.38
N VAL A 30 -2.49 6.19 -8.41
CA VAL A 30 -3.62 6.46 -7.51
C VAL A 30 -4.84 5.61 -7.89
N ASP A 31 -5.25 5.68 -9.16
CA ASP A 31 -6.48 5.06 -9.65
C ASP A 31 -6.40 3.52 -9.70
N HIS A 32 -5.20 2.95 -9.90
CA HIS A 32 -5.04 1.52 -10.16
C HIS A 32 -4.17 0.79 -9.14
N ALA A 33 -3.35 1.51 -8.37
CA ALA A 33 -2.35 0.89 -7.50
C ALA A 33 -2.53 1.24 -6.01
N GLY A 34 -3.53 2.05 -5.67
CA GLY A 34 -3.88 2.42 -4.29
C GLY A 34 -2.84 3.35 -3.64
N PHE A 35 -2.13 4.14 -4.45
CA PHE A 35 -1.28 5.20 -3.92
C PHE A 35 -2.13 6.41 -3.55
N THR A 36 -1.64 7.21 -2.62
CA THR A 36 -2.20 8.52 -2.29
C THR A 36 -1.45 9.58 -3.10
N PRO A 37 -2.14 10.55 -3.74
CA PRO A 37 -1.47 11.66 -4.40
C PRO A 37 -0.80 12.57 -3.36
N ALA A 38 0.34 13.15 -3.72
CA ALA A 38 1.07 14.08 -2.87
C ALA A 38 1.20 15.46 -3.51
N ILE A 39 1.32 16.49 -2.68
CA ILE A 39 1.40 17.90 -3.08
C ILE A 39 2.81 18.36 -3.51
N LEU A 40 3.64 17.47 -4.07
CA LEU A 40 5.00 17.79 -4.55
C LEU A 40 5.90 18.47 -3.50
N HIS A 41 5.74 18.10 -2.22
CA HIS A 41 6.64 18.54 -1.15
C HIS A 41 7.99 17.80 -1.23
N GLN A 42 9.04 18.36 -0.60
CA GLN A 42 10.42 17.87 -0.72
C GLN A 42 10.97 17.42 0.65
N PRO A 43 10.63 16.21 1.10
CA PRO A 43 10.94 15.76 2.48
C PRO A 43 12.44 15.57 2.72
N PHE A 44 13.22 15.36 1.66
CA PHE A 44 14.68 15.23 1.73
C PHE A 44 15.43 16.55 1.45
N GLY A 45 14.70 17.66 1.40
CA GLY A 45 15.23 18.98 1.08
C GLY A 45 15.28 19.29 -0.41
N LYS A 46 15.71 20.51 -0.71
CA LYS A 46 15.75 21.04 -2.08
C LYS A 46 16.63 20.17 -2.98
N ASP A 47 16.20 19.99 -4.22
CA ASP A 47 16.90 19.25 -5.26
C ASP A 47 17.04 17.73 -5.02
N ARG A 48 16.38 17.19 -3.98
CA ARG A 48 16.32 15.74 -3.66
C ARG A 48 15.05 15.04 -4.12
N GLY A 49 14.33 15.69 -5.02
CA GLY A 49 13.06 15.21 -5.57
C GLY A 49 11.84 15.69 -4.78
N ALA A 50 10.70 15.69 -5.46
CA ALA A 50 9.41 16.09 -4.90
C ALA A 50 8.44 14.92 -4.90
N VAL A 51 7.67 14.73 -3.82
CA VAL A 51 6.76 13.58 -3.69
C VAL A 51 5.61 13.72 -4.68
N LEU A 52 5.56 12.79 -5.63
CA LEU A 52 4.47 12.62 -6.59
C LEU A 52 3.35 11.78 -5.97
N ALA A 53 3.68 10.64 -5.39
CA ALA A 53 2.71 9.72 -4.81
C ALA A 53 3.32 8.95 -3.63
N GLN A 54 2.46 8.37 -2.78
CA GLN A 54 2.88 7.61 -1.61
C GLN A 54 2.04 6.33 -1.46
N SER A 55 2.68 5.23 -1.05
CA SER A 55 2.00 4.00 -0.64
C SER A 55 2.60 3.53 0.68
N GLY A 56 1.84 3.68 1.76
CA GLY A 56 2.36 3.43 3.11
C GLY A 56 3.64 4.24 3.39
N PRO A 57 4.72 3.61 3.87
CA PRO A 57 6.02 4.26 4.10
C PRO A 57 6.88 4.41 2.84
N MET A 58 6.36 4.12 1.64
CA MET A 58 7.09 4.24 0.37
C MET A 58 6.65 5.48 -0.41
N LEU A 59 7.63 6.25 -0.86
CA LEU A 59 7.46 7.49 -1.61
C LEU A 59 7.88 7.28 -3.07
N VAL A 60 7.12 7.87 -3.99
CA VAL A 60 7.51 8.08 -5.39
C VAL A 60 7.86 9.55 -5.53
N LEU A 61 9.12 9.83 -5.79
CA LEU A 61 9.67 11.17 -5.95
C LEU A 61 9.92 11.44 -7.42
N ARG A 62 9.48 12.59 -7.93
CA ARG A 62 9.95 13.08 -9.22
C ARG A 62 11.29 13.81 -9.06
N ALA A 63 12.12 13.78 -10.10
CA ALA A 63 13.29 14.63 -10.15
C ALA A 63 12.87 16.10 -10.23
N THR A 64 13.57 16.98 -9.51
CA THR A 64 13.31 18.43 -9.55
C THR A 64 14.38 19.19 -10.34
N THR A 65 15.40 18.48 -10.83
CA THR A 65 16.45 19.05 -11.67
C THR A 65 15.90 19.31 -13.07
N PRO A 66 16.09 20.52 -13.63
CA PRO A 66 15.65 20.82 -15.00
C PRO A 66 16.18 19.81 -16.01
N GLY A 67 15.32 19.36 -16.93
CA GLY A 67 15.66 18.37 -17.97
C GLY A 67 15.78 16.93 -17.49
N SER A 68 15.58 16.65 -16.20
CA SER A 68 15.55 15.29 -15.68
C SER A 68 14.13 14.73 -15.76
N ASN A 69 13.91 13.72 -16.59
CA ASN A 69 12.64 12.99 -16.65
C ASN A 69 12.77 11.62 -15.95
N GLN A 70 12.83 11.65 -14.63
CA GLN A 70 13.05 10.46 -13.81
C GLN A 70 12.19 10.50 -12.56
N VAL A 71 11.78 9.33 -12.10
CA VAL A 71 11.18 9.13 -10.78
C VAL A 71 12.03 8.18 -9.95
N VAL A 72 11.92 8.31 -8.63
CA VAL A 72 12.57 7.44 -7.67
C VAL A 72 11.56 6.89 -6.70
N VAL A 73 11.64 5.60 -6.44
CA VAL A 73 10.98 4.95 -5.30
C VAL A 73 11.98 4.88 -4.16
N THR A 74 11.56 5.34 -2.99
CA THR A 74 12.36 5.34 -1.76
C THR A 74 11.47 5.26 -0.53
N ALA A 75 12.00 4.82 0.61
CA ALA A 75 11.27 4.90 1.87
C ALA A 75 11.13 6.36 2.37
N ALA A 76 10.09 6.64 3.16
CA ALA A 76 9.89 7.93 3.82
C ALA A 76 11.02 8.25 4.83
N VAL A 77 11.14 9.52 5.24
CA VAL A 77 12.29 10.02 6.03
C VAL A 77 12.46 9.25 7.34
N GLU A 78 11.37 9.01 8.07
CA GLU A 78 11.38 8.30 9.34
C GLU A 78 11.83 6.84 9.15
N MET A 79 11.32 6.19 8.11
CA MET A 79 11.71 4.82 7.74
C MET A 79 13.18 4.77 7.29
N GLN A 80 13.67 5.76 6.55
CA GLN A 80 15.07 5.87 6.15
C GLN A 80 16.01 5.93 7.37
N HIS A 81 15.64 6.70 8.40
CA HIS A 81 16.43 6.77 9.63
C HIS A 81 16.47 5.44 10.37
N LEU A 82 15.33 4.74 10.48
CA LEU A 82 15.27 3.43 11.14
C LEU A 82 16.09 2.38 10.40
N LEU A 83 15.93 2.29 9.08
CA LEU A 83 16.68 1.36 8.23
C LEU A 83 18.18 1.62 8.30
N TRP A 84 18.58 2.89 8.26
CA TRP A 84 19.98 3.28 8.45
C TRP A 84 20.50 2.88 9.84
N SER A 85 19.76 3.20 10.91
CA SER A 85 20.15 2.82 12.28
C SER A 85 20.33 1.32 12.42
N TYR A 86 19.43 0.52 11.83
CA TYR A 86 19.57 -0.94 11.84
C TYR A 86 20.86 -1.38 11.13
N HIS A 87 21.12 -0.87 9.93
CA HIS A 87 22.30 -1.23 9.14
C HIS A 87 23.62 -0.85 9.84
N MET A 88 23.62 0.26 10.57
CA MET A 88 24.79 0.74 11.33
C MET A 88 24.95 0.06 12.70
N GLY A 89 24.14 -0.95 13.04
CA GLY A 89 24.22 -1.64 14.33
C GLY A 89 23.69 -0.83 15.51
N MET A 90 22.89 0.21 15.25
CA MET A 90 22.29 1.09 16.25
C MET A 90 20.81 0.78 16.50
N ALA A 91 20.36 -0.44 16.18
CA ALA A 91 18.98 -0.88 16.38
C ALA A 91 18.51 -0.74 17.85
N THR A 92 19.43 -0.86 18.82
CA THR A 92 19.14 -0.75 20.26
C THR A 92 18.83 0.67 20.73
N GLN A 93 19.04 1.70 19.89
CA GLN A 93 18.69 3.08 20.22
C GLN A 93 17.18 3.34 20.11
N TRP A 94 16.43 2.43 19.49
CA TRP A 94 15.02 2.57 19.23
C TRP A 94 14.23 1.56 20.04
N SER A 95 13.32 2.06 20.86
CA SER A 95 12.35 1.22 21.56
C SER A 95 11.28 0.70 20.59
N PRO A 96 10.66 -0.46 20.88
CA PRO A 96 9.51 -0.94 20.10
C PRO A 96 8.36 0.08 19.99
N MET A 97 8.15 0.88 21.04
CA MET A 97 7.13 1.92 21.06
C MET A 97 7.44 3.06 20.06
N GLU A 98 8.70 3.49 19.96
CA GLU A 98 9.12 4.50 18.98
C GLU A 98 8.97 3.97 17.55
N ILE A 99 9.40 2.72 17.31
CA ILE A 99 9.24 2.06 16.00
C ILE A 99 7.76 2.04 15.59
N ARG A 100 6.89 1.62 16.51
CA ARG A 100 5.44 1.58 16.26
C ARG A 100 4.84 2.95 16.04
N THR A 101 5.30 3.97 16.75
CA THR A 101 4.81 5.34 16.59
C THR A 101 5.21 5.93 15.24
N LEU A 102 6.43 5.65 14.77
CA LEU A 102 6.94 6.19 13.51
C LEU A 102 6.43 5.44 12.27
N THR A 103 6.18 4.14 12.39
CA THR A 103 5.95 3.27 11.21
C THR A 103 4.67 2.44 11.27
N GLY A 104 4.04 2.32 12.44
CA GLY A 104 2.93 1.41 12.69
C GLY A 104 3.32 -0.04 12.97
N TYR A 105 4.57 -0.45 12.72
CA TYR A 105 5.02 -1.82 12.97
C TYR A 105 5.40 -2.07 14.43
N VAL A 106 5.21 -3.30 14.91
CA VAL A 106 5.41 -3.64 16.33
C VAL A 106 6.88 -3.62 16.75
N GLY A 107 7.81 -3.88 15.82
CA GLY A 107 9.25 -3.89 16.10
C GLY A 107 10.09 -4.15 14.86
N TRP A 108 11.39 -4.40 15.08
CA TRP A 108 12.37 -4.52 14.00
C TRP A 108 12.08 -5.64 13.00
N ASP A 109 11.74 -6.85 13.47
CA ASP A 109 11.54 -8.00 12.58
C ASP A 109 10.38 -7.79 11.60
N GLU A 110 9.25 -7.29 12.11
CA GLU A 110 8.10 -6.93 11.30
C GLU A 110 8.44 -5.77 10.36
N LEU A 111 9.07 -4.71 10.88
CA LEU A 111 9.47 -3.55 10.09
C LEU A 111 10.35 -3.96 8.90
N LEU A 112 11.40 -4.73 9.12
CA LEU A 112 12.35 -5.10 8.06
C LEU A 112 11.70 -5.99 7.00
N THR A 113 10.86 -6.94 7.43
CA THR A 113 10.14 -7.83 6.53
C THR A 113 9.13 -7.07 5.69
N CYS A 114 8.31 -6.24 6.33
CA CYS A 114 7.27 -5.45 5.67
C CYS A 114 7.88 -4.37 4.77
N ALA A 115 8.91 -3.66 5.23
CA ALA A 115 9.58 -2.61 4.45
C ALA A 115 10.14 -3.16 3.14
N ARG A 116 10.84 -4.30 3.16
CA ARG A 116 11.37 -4.93 1.93
C ARG A 116 10.26 -5.30 0.95
N ARG A 117 9.20 -5.92 1.47
CA ARG A 117 8.04 -6.32 0.65
C ARG A 117 7.33 -5.11 0.05
N GLU A 118 7.11 -4.08 0.84
CA GLU A 118 6.42 -2.86 0.40
C GLU A 118 7.26 -2.06 -0.59
N PHE A 119 8.58 -1.99 -0.38
CA PHE A 119 9.50 -1.35 -1.32
C PHE A 119 9.50 -2.07 -2.66
N ALA A 120 9.61 -3.40 -2.67
CA ALA A 120 9.56 -4.20 -3.89
C ALA A 120 8.21 -4.01 -4.61
N ARG A 121 7.10 -4.11 -3.89
CA ARG A 121 5.75 -3.90 -4.43
C ARG A 121 5.56 -2.49 -4.98
N ALA A 122 6.11 -1.47 -4.33
CA ALA A 122 6.05 -0.10 -4.83
C ALA A 122 6.85 0.05 -6.14
N CYS A 123 8.05 -0.55 -6.20
CA CYS A 123 8.86 -0.57 -7.42
C CYS A 123 8.13 -1.26 -8.58
N GLU A 124 7.57 -2.45 -8.37
CA GLU A 124 6.80 -3.20 -9.38
C GLU A 124 5.62 -2.38 -9.91
N LYS A 125 4.88 -1.70 -9.02
CA LYS A 125 3.76 -0.86 -9.41
C LYS A 125 4.18 0.38 -10.20
N VAL A 126 5.29 1.03 -9.81
CA VAL A 126 5.83 2.18 -10.57
C VAL A 126 6.31 1.73 -11.94
N GLU A 127 7.02 0.60 -12.03
CA GLU A 127 7.44 0.01 -13.30
C GLU A 127 6.24 -0.30 -14.21
N ALA A 128 5.20 -0.92 -13.66
CA ALA A 128 3.95 -1.18 -14.38
C ALA A 128 3.22 0.11 -14.80
N ALA A 129 3.28 1.17 -13.99
CA ALA A 129 2.69 2.48 -14.34
C ALA A 129 3.39 3.07 -15.56
N ILE A 130 4.73 3.08 -15.54
CA ILE A 130 5.56 3.62 -16.62
C ILE A 130 5.37 2.81 -17.89
N ALA A 131 5.23 1.49 -17.79
CA ALA A 131 4.95 0.61 -18.92
C ALA A 131 3.50 0.69 -19.42
N GLY A 132 2.60 1.43 -18.76
CA GLY A 132 1.18 1.50 -19.11
C GLY A 132 0.38 0.21 -18.83
N ASN A 133 0.91 -0.68 -17.99
CA ASN A 133 0.36 -2.00 -17.70
C ASN A 133 -0.41 -2.07 -16.37
N LEU A 134 -0.54 -0.95 -15.65
CA LEU A 134 -1.37 -0.90 -14.45
C LEU A 134 -2.83 -0.94 -14.83
N HIS A 135 -3.57 -1.87 -14.23
CA HIS A 135 -5.00 -2.05 -14.46
C HIS A 135 -5.73 -1.88 -13.13
N ALA A 136 -6.96 -1.36 -13.21
CA ALA A 136 -7.79 -1.23 -12.03
C ALA A 136 -7.92 -2.60 -11.33
N PRO A 137 -7.87 -2.65 -9.99
CA PRO A 137 -8.13 -3.88 -9.28
C PRO A 137 -9.50 -4.40 -9.74
N VAL A 138 -9.53 -5.65 -10.21
CA VAL A 138 -10.78 -6.32 -10.59
C VAL A 138 -11.69 -6.19 -9.38
N ALA A 139 -12.79 -5.45 -9.53
CA ALA A 139 -13.78 -5.35 -8.49
C ALA A 139 -14.21 -6.78 -8.17
N VAL A 140 -13.79 -7.27 -7.00
CA VAL A 140 -14.36 -8.50 -6.46
C VAL A 140 -15.83 -8.13 -6.30
N ALA A 141 -16.70 -8.74 -7.11
CA ALA A 141 -18.13 -8.47 -7.09
C ALA A 141 -18.56 -8.37 -5.64
N GLU A 142 -19.03 -7.19 -5.24
CA GLU A 142 -19.49 -6.95 -3.87
C GLU A 142 -20.43 -8.11 -3.53
N ARG A 143 -20.09 -8.87 -2.47
CA ARG A 143 -21.09 -9.74 -1.86
C ARG A 143 -22.23 -8.79 -1.51
N VAL A 144 -23.37 -8.97 -2.17
CA VAL A 144 -24.59 -8.23 -1.88
C VAL A 144 -24.75 -8.25 -0.37
N ASP A 145 -24.74 -7.07 0.25
CA ASP A 145 -24.92 -6.94 1.67
C ASP A 145 -26.30 -7.53 2.01
N PRO A 146 -26.39 -8.58 2.85
CA PRO A 146 -27.68 -9.17 3.20
C PRO A 146 -28.62 -8.18 3.92
N MET A 147 -28.12 -7.01 4.37
CA MET A 147 -28.95 -5.92 4.90
C MET A 147 -29.59 -5.03 3.83
N VAL A 148 -29.18 -5.15 2.56
CA VAL A 148 -29.76 -4.41 1.42
C VAL A 148 -30.81 -5.26 0.70
N GLU A 149 -30.93 -6.54 1.02
CA GLU A 149 -32.04 -7.36 0.56
C GLU A 149 -33.36 -6.85 1.19
N PRO A 150 -34.40 -6.58 0.38
CA PRO A 150 -35.73 -6.30 0.91
C PRO A 150 -36.14 -7.41 1.88
N PHE A 151 -36.73 -7.03 3.01
CA PHE A 151 -37.31 -8.03 3.91
C PHE A 151 -38.30 -8.91 3.12
N PRO A 152 -38.23 -10.24 3.27
CA PRO A 152 -39.18 -11.15 2.65
C PRO A 152 -40.61 -10.75 3.03
N ASP A 153 -41.48 -10.64 2.03
CA ASP A 153 -42.91 -10.41 2.24
C ASP A 153 -43.56 -11.67 2.85
N ASP A 154 -44.73 -11.53 3.48
CA ASP A 154 -45.43 -12.66 4.12
C ASP A 154 -45.82 -13.76 3.10
N ASP A 155 -45.84 -13.42 1.80
CA ASP A 155 -46.12 -14.33 0.69
C ASP A 155 -44.85 -14.93 0.04
N ASP A 156 -43.64 -14.68 0.57
CA ASP A 156 -42.40 -15.26 0.01
C ASP A 156 -42.24 -16.74 0.38
N VAL A 157 -42.99 -17.57 -0.34
CA VAL A 157 -42.99 -19.04 -0.19
C VAL A 157 -41.59 -19.64 -0.35
N ALA A 158 -40.73 -19.05 -1.18
CA ALA A 158 -39.39 -19.57 -1.43
C ALA A 158 -38.47 -19.33 -0.22
N PHE A 159 -38.57 -18.16 0.40
CA PHE A 159 -37.85 -17.83 1.63
C PHE A 159 -38.29 -18.76 2.79
N TYR A 160 -39.59 -18.87 3.04
CA TYR A 160 -40.10 -19.72 4.12
C TYR A 160 -39.83 -21.22 3.89
N SER A 161 -39.85 -21.70 2.64
CA SER A 161 -39.47 -23.08 2.31
C SER A 161 -37.99 -23.36 2.62
N ARG A 162 -37.10 -22.39 2.36
CA ARG A 162 -35.68 -22.50 2.70
C ARG A 162 -35.46 -22.51 4.20
N MET A 163 -36.17 -21.66 4.95
CA MET A 163 -36.09 -21.63 6.41
C MET A 163 -36.63 -22.93 7.03
N ALA A 164 -37.73 -23.48 6.50
CA ALA A 164 -38.28 -24.76 6.93
C ALA A 164 -37.26 -25.89 6.73
N ALA A 165 -36.63 -25.98 5.55
CA ALA A 165 -35.59 -26.98 5.27
C ALA A 165 -34.36 -26.83 6.18
N MET A 166 -33.97 -25.60 6.55
CA MET A 166 -32.90 -25.37 7.52
C MET A 166 -33.31 -25.80 8.94
N SER A 167 -34.56 -25.57 9.33
CA SER A 167 -35.08 -26.01 10.64
C SER A 167 -35.15 -27.53 10.78
N GLU A 168 -35.51 -28.24 9.70
CA GLU A 168 -35.47 -29.72 9.65
C GLU A 168 -34.05 -30.26 9.81
N SER A 169 -33.04 -29.55 9.30
CA SER A 169 -31.63 -29.93 9.51
C SER A 169 -31.09 -29.65 10.92
N MET A 170 -31.84 -28.94 11.75
CA MET A 170 -31.52 -28.65 13.16
C MET A 170 -32.31 -29.53 14.13
N GLU A 171 -32.86 -30.66 13.69
CA GLU A 171 -33.42 -31.64 14.62
C GLU A 171 -32.36 -32.06 15.66
N VAL A 172 -32.69 -31.72 16.90
CA VAL A 172 -31.82 -31.69 18.07
C VAL A 172 -31.26 -33.08 18.31
N SER A 173 -29.92 -33.19 18.35
CA SER A 173 -29.25 -34.38 18.87
C SER A 173 -29.77 -34.61 20.29
N SER A 174 -30.55 -35.68 20.47
CA SER A 174 -31.07 -36.12 21.76
C SER A 174 -29.92 -36.20 22.76
N CYS A 175 -29.86 -35.27 23.72
CA CYS A 175 -29.12 -35.47 24.96
C CYS A 175 -29.83 -36.56 25.76
N GLY A 176 -29.66 -37.81 25.33
CA GLY A 176 -30.16 -39.00 26.00
C GLY A 176 -29.10 -39.57 26.94
N LEU A 177 -29.29 -39.29 28.23
CA LEU A 177 -28.94 -40.02 29.47
C LEU A 177 -27.69 -40.93 29.49
#